data_AF-A0AAN6NUL3-F1
#
_entry.id   AF-A0AAN6NUL3-F1
#
_cell.length_a   1.000
_cell.length_b   1.000
_cell.length_c   1.000
_cell.angle_alpha   90.00
_cell.angle_beta   90.00
_cell.angle_gamma   90.00
#
_symmetry.space_group_name_H-M   'P 1'
#
loop_
_entity.id
_entity.type
_entity.pdbx_description
1 polymer ?
#
loop_
_entity_poly.entity_id
_entity_poly.type
_entity_poly.pdbx_seq_one_letter_code
_entity_poly.pdbx_strand_id
1 'polypeptide(L)'
;MSQKKEASAIYIRTRKMAMGIAKLCWASYWRRVWIIQEFVMANDYVILCGNYFVKKRRFEEVLELTVTELVARGQAYCSWVGFQEDDHPTHRTFWSPAFEMIKLRETRLKGVTTTLAEWMRLCVMNDFRATDPRDYVYALLGISNDCTGMITPDYTKAVKDVFKRTVGVVCYHQKYEDLCGKRDALT
;
A
#
# COMPACT_ATOMS: atom_id res chain seq x y z
N MET A 1 29.30 -22.10 28.27
CA MET A 1 29.11 -20.66 28.62
C MET A 1 29.31 -19.71 27.42
N SER A 2 30.15 -20.06 26.43
CA SER A 2 30.37 -19.27 25.20
C SER A 2 29.15 -19.20 24.26
N GLN A 3 28.56 -20.36 23.91
CA GLN A 3 27.42 -20.45 22.96
C GLN A 3 26.15 -19.69 23.40
N LYS A 4 25.86 -19.61 24.71
CA LYS A 4 24.70 -18.85 25.23
C LYS A 4 24.86 -17.33 25.06
N LYS A 5 26.09 -16.82 25.15
CA LYS A 5 26.38 -15.38 24.93
C LYS A 5 26.28 -15.02 23.45
N GLU A 6 26.75 -15.90 22.58
CA GLU A 6 26.67 -15.74 21.13
C GLU A 6 25.22 -15.77 20.63
N ALA A 7 24.42 -16.74 21.07
CA ALA A 7 22.99 -16.81 20.77
C ALA A 7 22.22 -15.56 21.25
N SER A 8 22.56 -15.04 22.44
CA SER A 8 21.98 -13.80 22.97
C SER A 8 22.36 -12.57 22.14
N ALA A 9 23.62 -12.46 21.71
CA ALA A 9 24.09 -11.36 20.86
C ALA A 9 23.44 -11.38 19.47
N ILE A 10 23.31 -12.58 18.86
CA ILE A 10 22.59 -12.77 17.60
C ILE A 10 21.13 -12.33 17.74
N TYR A 11 20.44 -12.79 18.79
CA TYR A 11 19.06 -12.40 19.07
C TYR A 11 18.89 -10.88 19.20
N ILE A 12 19.74 -10.21 19.99
CA ILE A 12 19.70 -8.76 20.18
C ILE A 12 19.90 -8.02 18.85
N ARG A 13 20.87 -8.46 18.03
CA ARG A 13 21.15 -7.85 16.73
C ARG A 13 19.97 -8.00 15.78
N THR A 14 19.42 -9.21 15.67
CA THR A 14 18.26 -9.50 14.83
C THR A 14 17.04 -8.67 15.24
N ARG A 15 16.75 -8.57 16.55
CA ARG A 15 15.65 -7.75 17.05
C ARG A 15 15.83 -6.26 16.74
N LYS A 16 17.04 -5.71 16.87
CA LYS A 16 17.34 -4.32 16.48
C LYS A 16 17.13 -4.08 14.99
N MET A 17 17.55 -5.02 14.13
CA MET A 17 17.34 -4.92 12.69
C MET A 17 15.86 -4.94 12.33
N ALA A 18 15.09 -5.87 12.92
CA ALA A 18 13.66 -5.97 12.72
C ALA A 18 12.92 -4.68 13.15
N MET A 19 13.32 -4.06 14.26
CA MET A 19 12.81 -2.75 14.66
C MET A 19 13.18 -1.62 13.70
N GLY A 20 14.39 -1.66 13.12
CA GLY A 20 14.82 -0.71 12.09
C GLY A 20 13.96 -0.81 10.83
N ILE A 21 13.66 -2.03 10.38
CA ILE A 21 12.76 -2.30 9.26
C ILE A 21 11.36 -1.78 9.57
N ALA A 22 10.80 -2.11 10.75
CA ALA A 22 9.50 -1.61 11.17
C ALA A 22 9.44 -0.07 11.12
N LYS A 23 10.47 0.63 11.63
CA LYS A 23 10.55 2.10 11.55
C LYS A 23 10.60 2.62 10.12
N LEU A 24 11.40 1.99 9.25
CA LEU A 24 11.48 2.34 7.82
C LEU A 24 10.12 2.19 7.15
N CYS A 25 9.41 1.10 7.43
CA CYS A 25 8.12 0.80 6.83
C CYS A 25 6.98 1.73 7.29
N TRP A 26 7.15 2.37 8.46
CA TRP A 26 6.24 3.40 8.99
C TRP A 26 6.66 4.84 8.66
N ALA A 27 7.72 5.04 7.87
CA ALA A 27 8.14 6.37 7.45
C ALA A 27 7.01 7.12 6.72
N SER A 28 6.87 8.42 7.00
CA SER A 28 5.83 9.28 6.40
C SER A 28 5.89 9.32 4.87
N TYR A 29 7.06 9.03 4.29
CA TYR A 29 7.25 8.84 2.85
C TYR A 29 6.21 7.90 2.25
N TRP A 30 5.97 6.75 2.88
CA TRP A 30 5.04 5.72 2.40
C TRP A 30 3.57 6.16 2.45
N ARG A 31 3.26 7.23 3.17
CA ARG A 31 1.89 7.78 3.23
C ARG A 31 1.59 8.77 2.12
N ARG A 32 2.54 9.16 1.29
CA ARG A 32 2.31 10.14 0.23
C ARG A 32 1.54 9.49 -0.92
N VAL A 33 0.42 10.09 -1.34
CA VAL A 33 -0.45 9.51 -2.39
C VAL A 33 0.28 9.25 -3.71
N TRP A 34 1.19 10.14 -4.12
CA TRP A 34 2.01 9.98 -5.33
C TRP A 34 2.90 8.74 -5.31
N ILE A 35 3.33 8.29 -4.12
CA ILE A 35 4.17 7.10 -4.00
C ILE A 35 3.39 5.84 -4.38
N ILE A 36 2.05 5.84 -4.28
CA ILE A 36 1.24 4.71 -4.74
C ILE A 36 1.53 4.46 -6.22
N GLN A 37 1.36 5.49 -7.05
CA GLN A 37 1.60 5.38 -8.49
C GLN A 37 3.06 5.05 -8.79
N GLU A 38 4.00 5.81 -8.23
CA GLU A 38 5.43 5.63 -8.49
C GLU A 38 5.90 4.21 -8.14
N PHE A 39 5.47 3.69 -6.99
CA PHE A 39 5.89 2.39 -6.49
C PHE A 39 5.19 1.23 -7.19
N VAL A 40 3.86 1.32 -7.38
CA VAL A 40 3.06 0.27 -8.03
C VAL A 40 3.44 0.15 -9.51
N MET A 41 3.79 1.26 -10.18
CA MET A 41 4.21 1.25 -11.59
C MET A 41 5.68 0.90 -11.81
N ALA A 42 6.51 0.93 -10.77
CA ALA A 42 7.94 0.68 -10.91
C ALA A 42 8.24 -0.75 -11.39
N ASN A 43 9.01 -0.87 -12.48
CA ASN A 43 9.57 -2.16 -12.92
C ASN A 43 10.61 -2.68 -11.90
N ASP A 44 11.51 -1.79 -11.48
CA ASP A 44 12.51 -2.02 -10.44
C ASP A 44 12.61 -0.80 -9.50
N TYR A 45 13.11 -1.01 -8.29
CA TYR A 45 13.26 0.06 -7.30
C TYR A 45 14.39 -0.20 -6.29
N VAL A 46 14.88 0.90 -5.71
CA VAL A 46 15.74 0.90 -4.54
C VAL A 46 15.11 1.79 -3.48
N ILE A 47 15.12 1.36 -2.22
CA ILE A 47 14.66 2.18 -1.11
C ILE A 47 15.87 2.87 -0.51
N LEU A 48 15.83 4.19 -0.47
CA LEU A 48 16.86 5.04 0.11
C LEU A 48 16.42 5.49 1.51
N CYS A 49 17.36 5.45 2.46
CA CYS A 49 17.16 5.98 3.81
C CYS A 49 18.46 6.63 4.29
N GLY A 50 18.53 7.96 4.18
CA GLY A 50 19.78 8.71 4.39
C GLY A 50 20.84 8.26 3.38
N ASN A 51 22.02 7.86 3.89
CA ASN A 51 23.15 7.39 3.08
C ASN A 51 23.10 5.88 2.77
N TYR A 52 22.00 5.21 3.13
CA TYR A 52 21.85 3.77 2.97
C TYR A 52 20.79 3.45 1.91
N PHE A 53 20.95 2.30 1.27
CA PHE A 53 19.98 1.79 0.31
C PHE A 53 19.72 0.29 0.50
N VAL A 54 18.52 -0.15 0.14
CA VAL A 54 18.16 -1.55 0.01
C VAL A 54 17.57 -1.80 -1.38
N LYS A 55 18.10 -2.82 -2.07
CA LYS A 55 17.60 -3.24 -3.38
C LYS A 55 16.26 -3.96 -3.23
N LYS A 56 15.36 -3.81 -4.20
CA LYS A 56 14.07 -4.50 -4.32
C LYS A 56 14.07 -5.92 -3.75
N ARG A 57 14.87 -6.83 -4.32
CA ARG A 57 14.93 -8.24 -3.89
C ARG A 57 15.13 -8.40 -2.38
N ARG A 58 16.07 -7.65 -1.81
CA ARG A 58 16.37 -7.75 -0.36
C ARG A 58 15.25 -7.20 0.50
N PHE A 59 14.57 -6.16 0.03
CA PHE A 59 13.43 -5.60 0.75
C PHE A 59 12.24 -6.56 0.72
N GLU A 60 11.91 -7.09 -0.46
CA GLU A 60 10.82 -8.07 -0.65
C GLU A 60 11.07 -9.35 0.18
N GLU A 61 12.30 -9.90 0.17
CA GLU A 61 12.69 -11.04 1.02
C GLU A 61 12.42 -10.81 2.51
N VAL A 62 12.74 -9.62 3.01
CA VAL A 62 12.53 -9.28 4.43
C VAL A 62 11.05 -9.23 4.79
N LEU A 63 10.22 -8.71 3.89
CA LEU A 63 8.78 -8.63 4.11
C LEU A 63 8.11 -10.00 3.99
N GLU A 64 8.57 -10.85 3.07
CA GLU A 64 8.12 -12.24 2.97
C GLU A 64 8.39 -13.01 4.26
N LEU A 65 9.61 -12.90 4.80
CA LEU A 65 9.97 -13.52 6.09
C LEU A 65 9.09 -13.01 7.25
N THR A 66 8.68 -11.74 7.21
CA THR A 66 7.76 -11.15 8.19
C THR A 66 6.41 -11.87 8.17
N VAL A 67 5.89 -12.17 6.98
CA VAL A 67 4.64 -12.93 6.80
C VAL A 67 4.81 -14.37 7.29
N THR A 68 5.89 -15.04 6.88
CA THR A 68 6.18 -16.42 7.32
C THR A 68 6.23 -16.52 8.85
N GLU A 69 6.86 -15.56 9.51
CA GLU A 69 6.96 -15.53 10.98
C GLU A 69 5.59 -15.31 11.64
N LEU A 70 4.75 -14.42 11.10
CA LEU A 70 3.39 -14.21 11.61
C LEU A 70 2.50 -15.45 11.44
N VAL A 71 2.62 -16.14 10.30
CA VAL A 71 1.92 -17.41 10.04
C VAL A 71 2.39 -18.48 11.02
N ALA A 72 3.70 -18.63 11.22
CA ALA A 72 4.28 -19.60 12.15
C ALA A 72 3.83 -19.36 13.60
N ARG A 73 3.50 -18.11 13.97
CA ARG A 73 2.95 -17.73 15.27
C ARG A 73 1.44 -17.86 15.37
N GLY A 74 0.73 -18.23 14.29
CA GLY A 74 -0.72 -18.25 14.24
C GLY A 74 -1.38 -16.87 14.29
N GLN A 75 -0.64 -15.80 13.99
CA GLN A 75 -1.07 -14.40 14.12
C GLN A 75 -1.48 -13.77 12.76
N ALA A 76 -1.35 -14.49 11.65
CA ALA A 76 -1.61 -13.96 10.30
C ALA A 76 -3.10 -13.74 9.97
N TYR A 77 -4.03 -14.30 10.77
CA TYR A 77 -5.47 -14.31 10.48
C TYR A 77 -6.32 -13.45 11.42
N CYS A 78 -5.71 -12.64 12.28
CA CYS A 78 -6.42 -11.98 13.37
C CYS A 78 -7.23 -10.77 12.87
N SER A 79 -8.55 -10.88 12.98
CA SER A 79 -9.49 -9.76 12.96
C SER A 79 -9.18 -8.81 14.12
N TRP A 80 -9.42 -7.52 13.91
CA TRP A 80 -9.13 -6.39 14.81
C TRP A 80 -9.67 -6.49 16.27
N VAL A 81 -10.38 -7.57 16.63
CA VAL A 81 -11.08 -7.70 17.91
C VAL A 81 -10.28 -8.59 18.85
N GLY A 82 -9.65 -7.98 19.87
CA GLY A 82 -9.09 -8.70 21.02
C GLY A 82 -7.56 -8.77 21.12
N PHE A 83 -6.80 -7.98 20.35
CA PHE A 83 -5.35 -7.94 20.49
C PHE A 83 -4.92 -7.21 21.78
N GLN A 84 -4.12 -7.87 22.62
CA GLN A 84 -3.07 -7.17 23.36
C GLN A 84 -2.07 -6.71 22.29
N GLU A 85 -1.84 -5.41 22.15
CA GLU A 85 -0.78 -4.86 21.29
C GLU A 85 0.55 -5.58 21.57
N ASP A 86 0.88 -6.59 20.77
CA ASP A 86 2.21 -7.17 20.79
C ASP A 86 3.11 -6.20 20.04
N ASP A 87 4.06 -5.60 20.76
CA ASP A 87 5.07 -4.68 20.25
C ASP A 87 6.12 -5.38 19.37
N HIS A 88 5.76 -6.51 18.75
CA HIS A 88 6.67 -7.29 17.95
C HIS A 88 6.98 -6.58 16.62
N PRO A 89 8.27 -6.47 16.23
CA PRO A 89 8.65 -5.77 15.02
C PRO A 89 7.99 -6.32 13.74
N THR A 90 7.70 -7.63 13.69
CA THR A 90 7.02 -8.22 12.52
C THR A 90 5.58 -7.80 12.40
N HIS A 91 4.83 -7.80 13.51
CA HIS A 91 3.46 -7.30 13.53
C HIS A 91 3.40 -5.83 13.10
N ARG A 92 4.31 -4.99 13.63
CA ARG A 92 4.46 -3.60 13.20
C ARG A 92 4.76 -3.48 11.71
N THR A 93 5.65 -4.32 11.17
CA THR A 93 6.02 -4.27 9.75
C THR A 93 4.85 -4.67 8.84
N PHE A 94 4.11 -5.71 9.20
CA PHE A 94 2.98 -6.22 8.41
C PHE A 94 1.83 -5.19 8.27
N TRP A 95 1.52 -4.45 9.34
CA TRP A 95 0.48 -3.41 9.33
C TRP A 95 0.98 -2.03 8.89
N SER A 96 2.15 -1.95 8.26
CA SER A 96 2.75 -0.69 7.85
C SER A 96 2.26 -0.20 6.48
N PRO A 97 2.32 1.11 6.21
CA PRO A 97 2.04 1.66 4.87
C PRO A 97 2.96 1.09 3.79
N ALA A 98 4.24 0.81 4.09
CA ALA A 98 5.14 0.20 3.10
C ALA A 98 4.71 -1.21 2.72
N PHE A 99 4.22 -2.00 3.67
CA PHE A 99 3.71 -3.34 3.39
C PHE A 99 2.42 -3.28 2.55
N GLU A 100 1.57 -2.28 2.79
CA GLU A 100 0.42 -2.02 1.93
C GLU A 100 0.85 -1.75 0.48
N MET A 101 1.87 -0.91 0.24
CA MET A 101 2.38 -0.63 -1.10
C MET A 101 2.87 -1.89 -1.83
N ILE A 102 3.47 -2.84 -1.10
CA ILE A 102 3.93 -4.11 -1.67
C ILE A 102 2.74 -4.96 -2.09
N LYS A 103 1.72 -5.10 -1.23
CA LYS A 103 0.47 -5.81 -1.59
C LYS A 103 -0.17 -5.19 -2.84
N LEU A 104 -0.28 -3.86 -2.89
CA LEU A 104 -0.85 -3.16 -4.04
C LEU A 104 -0.05 -3.41 -5.33
N ARG A 105 1.28 -3.39 -5.23
CA ARG A 105 2.18 -3.71 -6.34
C ARG A 105 2.01 -5.14 -6.82
N GLU A 106 1.95 -6.12 -5.91
CA GLU A 106 1.73 -7.53 -6.24
C GLU A 106 0.39 -7.77 -6.92
N THR A 107 -0.69 -7.17 -6.41
CA THR A 107 -2.03 -7.22 -7.00
C THR A 107 -2.00 -6.74 -8.45
N ARG A 108 -1.35 -5.61 -8.71
CA ARG A 108 -1.16 -5.08 -10.07
C ARG A 108 -0.30 -6.01 -10.96
N LEU A 109 0.78 -6.58 -10.43
CA LEU A 109 1.61 -7.54 -11.19
C LEU A 109 0.87 -8.83 -11.55
N LYS A 110 -0.13 -9.22 -10.75
CA LYS A 110 -1.03 -10.35 -11.05
C LYS A 110 -2.13 -9.97 -12.06
N GLY A 111 -2.13 -8.74 -12.59
CA GLY A 111 -3.10 -8.28 -13.59
C GLY A 111 -4.44 -7.89 -13.01
N VAL A 112 -4.57 -7.77 -11.68
CA VAL A 112 -5.80 -7.27 -11.05
C VAL A 112 -5.92 -5.78 -11.36
N THR A 113 -7.05 -5.41 -11.95
CA THR A 113 -7.39 -4.01 -12.24
C THR A 113 -8.06 -3.38 -11.03
N THR A 114 -7.97 -2.06 -10.91
CA THR A 114 -8.51 -1.32 -9.75
C THR A 114 -9.01 0.02 -10.22
N THR A 115 -10.27 0.29 -9.90
CA THR A 115 -10.99 1.51 -10.28
C THR A 115 -10.50 2.71 -9.48
N LEU A 116 -10.76 3.92 -9.99
CA LEU A 116 -10.44 5.15 -9.29
C LEU A 116 -11.11 5.20 -7.90
N ALA A 117 -12.36 4.72 -7.80
CA ALA A 117 -13.10 4.68 -6.54
C ALA A 117 -12.46 3.75 -5.50
N GLU A 118 -11.96 2.59 -5.92
CA GLU A 118 -11.26 1.64 -5.05
C GLU A 118 -9.93 2.21 -4.55
N TRP A 119 -9.14 2.84 -5.44
CA TRP A 119 -7.92 3.53 -5.04
C TRP A 119 -8.18 4.65 -4.03
N MET A 120 -9.22 5.47 -4.25
CA MET A 120 -9.62 6.50 -3.31
C MET A 120 -10.05 5.92 -1.95
N ARG A 121 -10.79 4.81 -1.94
CA ARG A 121 -11.16 4.10 -0.71
C ARG A 121 -9.93 3.59 0.04
N LEU A 122 -8.97 3.00 -0.68
CA LEU A 122 -7.70 2.54 -0.11
C LEU A 122 -6.90 3.70 0.50
N CYS A 123 -6.91 4.87 -0.14
CA CYS A 123 -6.27 6.07 0.39
C CYS A 123 -6.82 6.47 1.76
N VAL A 124 -8.15 6.45 1.91
CA VAL A 124 -8.83 6.78 3.17
C VAL A 124 -8.56 5.74 4.24
N MET A 125 -8.70 4.45 3.89
CA MET A 125 -8.54 3.34 4.85
C MET A 125 -7.13 3.22 5.43
N ASN A 126 -6.10 3.66 4.69
CA ASN A 126 -4.71 3.49 5.07
C ASN A 126 -4.02 4.81 5.49
N ASP A 127 -4.77 5.91 5.64
CA ASP A 127 -4.25 7.24 6.00
C ASP A 127 -3.12 7.68 5.04
N PHE A 128 -3.41 7.64 3.74
CA PHE A 128 -2.61 8.29 2.71
C PHE A 128 -2.87 9.81 2.71
N ARG A 129 -1.83 10.57 2.39
CA ARG A 129 -1.72 12.01 2.60
C ARG A 129 -1.28 12.72 1.33
N ALA A 130 -1.88 13.88 1.12
CA ALA A 130 -1.49 14.84 0.11
C ALA A 130 -1.53 16.25 0.69
N THR A 131 -0.61 17.12 0.25
CA THR A 131 -0.67 18.56 0.57
C THR A 131 -1.76 19.24 -0.26
N ASP A 132 -1.87 18.87 -1.53
CA ASP A 132 -2.94 19.32 -2.40
C ASP A 132 -4.07 18.28 -2.42
N PRO A 133 -5.30 18.61 -2.01
CA PRO A 133 -6.41 17.66 -2.02
C PRO A 133 -6.71 17.07 -3.40
N ARG A 134 -6.34 17.73 -4.50
CA ARG A 134 -6.56 17.24 -5.88
C ARG A 134 -5.69 16.03 -6.20
N ASP A 135 -4.58 15.83 -5.48
CA ASP A 135 -3.69 14.69 -5.70
C ASP A 135 -4.33 13.36 -5.27
N TYR A 136 -5.35 13.38 -4.41
CA TYR A 136 -6.18 12.19 -4.13
C TYR A 136 -6.98 11.70 -5.35
N VAL A 137 -7.00 12.47 -6.43
CA VAL A 137 -7.53 12.07 -7.74
C VAL A 137 -6.39 11.91 -8.72
N TYR A 138 -5.56 12.95 -8.89
CA TYR A 138 -4.58 13.02 -9.97
C TYR A 138 -3.48 11.97 -9.88
N ALA A 139 -3.00 11.64 -8.68
CA ALA A 139 -1.99 10.60 -8.50
C ALA A 139 -2.50 9.19 -8.87
N LEU A 140 -3.82 8.99 -8.90
CA LEU A 140 -4.42 7.68 -9.08
C LEU A 140 -4.85 7.42 -10.54
N LEU A 141 -4.94 8.48 -11.36
CA LEU A 141 -5.45 8.39 -12.74
C LEU A 141 -4.65 7.40 -13.61
N GLY A 142 -3.32 7.40 -13.48
CA GLY A 142 -2.44 6.54 -14.28
C GLY A 142 -2.42 5.06 -13.87
N ILE A 143 -3.07 4.72 -12.76
CA ILE A 143 -3.19 3.35 -12.23
C ILE A 143 -4.65 2.89 -12.13
N SER A 144 -5.60 3.73 -12.54
CA SER A 144 -7.03 3.41 -12.55
C SER A 144 -7.43 2.89 -13.93
N ASN A 145 -8.27 1.84 -13.99
CA ASN A 145 -8.68 1.22 -15.27
C ASN A 145 -9.96 1.82 -15.88
N ASP A 146 -10.67 2.67 -15.15
CA ASP A 146 -12.00 3.16 -15.49
C ASP A 146 -12.04 4.64 -15.90
N CYS A 147 -10.97 5.42 -15.72
CA CYS A 147 -11.02 6.87 -15.92
C CYS A 147 -10.02 7.43 -16.94
N THR A 148 -9.38 6.58 -17.75
CA THR A 148 -8.36 6.98 -18.74
C THR A 148 -8.90 8.07 -19.68
N GLY A 149 -8.26 9.24 -19.69
CA GLY A 149 -8.65 10.38 -20.53
C GLY A 149 -9.91 11.13 -20.10
N MET A 150 -10.63 10.68 -19.07
CA MET A 150 -11.87 11.33 -18.60
C MET A 150 -11.63 12.50 -17.66
N ILE A 151 -10.48 12.47 -16.98
CA ILE A 151 -9.97 13.46 -16.05
C ILE A 151 -8.50 13.67 -16.38
N THR A 152 -8.05 14.92 -16.42
CA THR A 152 -6.64 15.29 -16.57
C THR A 152 -6.22 16.19 -15.41
N PRO A 153 -4.95 16.09 -14.95
CA PRO A 153 -4.42 16.98 -13.94
C PRO A 153 -4.48 18.44 -14.39
N ASP A 154 -5.17 19.28 -13.62
CA ASP A 154 -5.30 20.71 -13.86
C ASP A 154 -5.40 21.46 -12.54
N TYR A 155 -4.25 21.94 -12.06
CA TYR A 155 -4.13 22.66 -10.79
C TYR A 155 -4.67 24.09 -10.84
N THR A 156 -5.19 24.55 -11.99
CA THR A 156 -5.92 25.82 -12.07
C THR A 156 -7.37 25.67 -11.61
N LYS A 157 -7.92 24.44 -11.64
CA LYS A 157 -9.29 24.15 -11.19
C LYS A 157 -9.40 24.18 -9.68
N ALA A 158 -10.53 24.70 -9.20
CA ALA A 158 -10.88 24.62 -7.79
C ALA A 158 -11.07 23.16 -7.37
N VAL A 159 -10.63 22.83 -6.15
CA VAL A 159 -10.74 21.48 -5.56
C VAL A 159 -12.15 20.90 -5.73
N LYS A 160 -13.18 21.68 -5.39
CA LYS A 160 -14.59 21.28 -5.49
C LYS A 160 -14.98 20.79 -6.89
N ASP A 161 -14.43 21.39 -7.95
CA ASP A 161 -14.82 21.10 -9.32
C ASP A 161 -14.15 19.80 -9.81
N VAL A 162 -12.92 19.54 -9.34
CA VAL A 162 -12.21 18.27 -9.55
C VAL A 162 -12.97 17.12 -8.89
N PHE A 163 -13.37 17.26 -7.63
CA PHE A 163 -14.13 16.23 -6.93
C PHE A 163 -15.53 16.01 -7.53
N LYS A 164 -16.25 17.07 -7.92
CA LYS A 164 -17.53 16.95 -8.64
C LYS A 164 -17.39 16.16 -9.95
N ARG A 165 -16.37 16.48 -10.74
CA ARG A 165 -16.08 15.76 -11.98
C ARG A 165 -15.77 14.28 -11.70
N THR A 166 -14.98 14.02 -10.66
CA THR A 166 -14.61 12.66 -10.23
C THR A 166 -15.84 11.83 -9.87
N VAL A 167 -16.74 12.36 -9.05
CA VAL A 167 -18.02 11.70 -8.71
C VAL A 167 -18.83 11.42 -9.98
N GLY A 168 -18.89 12.38 -10.91
CA GLY A 168 -19.57 12.19 -12.19
C GLY A 168 -19.04 10.99 -13.00
N VAL A 169 -17.72 10.83 -13.07
CA VAL A 169 -17.07 9.69 -13.75
C VAL A 169 -17.37 8.38 -13.02
N VAL A 170 -17.14 8.32 -11.71
CA VAL A 170 -17.36 7.10 -10.91
C VAL A 170 -18.82 6.64 -10.98
N CYS A 171 -19.78 7.55 -10.82
CA CYS A 171 -21.21 7.21 -10.89
C CYS A 171 -21.67 6.80 -12.29
N TYR A 172 -21.03 7.31 -13.34
CA TYR A 172 -21.31 6.88 -14.72
C TYR A 172 -20.89 5.42 -14.92
N HIS A 173 -19.69 5.05 -14.47
CA HIS A 173 -19.19 3.68 -14.56
C HIS A 173 -20.04 2.68 -13.79
N GLN A 174 -20.40 3.00 -12.55
CA GLN A 174 -21.22 2.12 -11.73
C GLN A 174 -22.59 1.81 -12.37
N LYS A 175 -23.24 2.82 -12.96
CA LYS A 175 -24.50 2.61 -13.70
C LYS A 175 -24.33 1.73 -14.94
N TYR A 176 -23.20 1.85 -15.64
CA TYR A 176 -22.91 1.02 -16.81
C TYR A 176 -22.69 -0.45 -16.43
N GLU A 177 -21.93 -0.71 -15.36
CA GLU A 177 -21.72 -2.06 -14.84
C GLU A 177 -23.04 -2.70 -14.35
N ASP A 178 -23.88 -1.95 -13.64
CA ASP A 178 -25.20 -2.42 -13.20
C ASP A 178 -26.12 -2.78 -14.38
N LEU A 179 -26.01 -2.07 -15.50
CA LEU A 179 -26.79 -2.34 -16.72
C LEU A 179 -26.26 -3.56 -17.49
N CYS A 180 -24.95 -3.73 -17.57
CA CYS A 180 -24.31 -4.87 -18.21
C CYS A 180 -24.51 -6.16 -17.40
N GLY A 181 -24.31 -6.12 -16.09
CA GLY A 181 -24.50 -7.30 -15.21
C GLY A 181 -25.94 -7.81 -15.17
N LYS A 182 -26.94 -6.93 -15.39
CA LYS A 182 -28.34 -7.34 -15.56
C LYS A 182 -28.62 -8.04 -16.90
N ARG A 183 -27.78 -7.81 -17.93
CA ARG A 183 -27.95 -8.39 -19.26
C ARG A 183 -27.40 -9.81 -19.33
N ASP A 184 -26.29 -10.07 -18.64
CA ASP A 184 -25.67 -11.40 -18.55
C ASP A 184 -26.43 -12.35 -17.60
N ALA A 185 -27.27 -11.82 -16.70
CA ALA A 185 -28.15 -12.60 -15.83
C ALA A 185 -29.49 -13.03 -16.50
N LEU A 186 -29.73 -12.62 -17.75
CA LEU A 186 -30.95 -12.91 -18.52
C LEU A 186 -30.70 -13.84 -19.72
N THR A 187 -29.52 -14.43 -19.82
CA THR A 187 -29.12 -15.48 -20.79
C THR A 187 -28.75 -16.75 -20.07
#